data_AF-A0A961UQK2-F1
#
_entry.id   AF-A0A961UQK2-F1
#
_cell.length_a   1.000
_cell.length_b   1.000
_cell.length_c   1.000
_cell.angle_alpha   90.00
_cell.angle_beta   90.00
_cell.angle_gamma   90.00
#
_symmetry.space_group_name_H-M   'P 1'
#
loop_
_entity.id
_entity.type
_entity.pdbx_description
1 polymer ?
#
loop_
_entity_poly.entity_id
_entity_poly.type
_entity_poly.pdbx_seq_one_letter_code
_entity_poly.pdbx_strand_id
1 'polypeptide(L)'
;MRKIKIALAAAWLSVSASAFAADADRVEAARTYVETPTVQKMMDGMFSPQMANAMITNLVSQGKSTEEQRVKASEIVSQELQRVRSQVLDIMVNATAETFTLEEIKALTAFYGSQEGQSIAAKMQPFMAQYLQQIGPVLQQAQSSIAQRVRDEIGQ
;
A
#
# COMPACT_ATOMS: atom_id res chain seq x y z
N MET A 1 -8.81 62.00 37.12
CA MET A 1 -7.88 61.76 35.99
C MET A 1 -7.78 60.25 35.78
N ARG A 2 -8.27 59.75 34.65
CA ARG A 2 -8.71 58.36 34.46
C ARG A 2 -8.27 57.87 33.09
N LYS A 3 -7.09 57.24 32.97
CA LYS A 3 -6.70 56.43 31.79
C LYS A 3 -5.62 55.43 32.22
N ILE A 4 -5.93 54.14 32.13
CA ILE A 4 -5.09 53.03 31.64
C ILE A 4 -6.00 51.79 31.73
N LYS A 5 -6.62 51.46 30.61
CA LYS A 5 -7.13 50.12 30.31
C LYS A 5 -6.86 49.92 28.82
N ILE A 6 -6.65 48.65 28.45
CA ILE A 6 -6.46 48.13 27.09
C ILE A 6 -4.98 47.96 26.71
N ALA A 7 -4.44 46.80 27.07
CA ALA A 7 -3.46 46.08 26.24
C ALA A 7 -3.31 44.66 26.79
N LEU A 8 -4.31 43.78 26.60
CA LEU A 8 -4.13 42.34 26.81
C LEU A 8 -5.24 41.53 26.10
N ALA A 9 -5.31 41.59 24.77
CA ALA A 9 -6.30 40.80 24.01
C ALA A 9 -5.86 40.50 22.57
N ALA A 10 -4.57 40.19 22.33
CA ALA A 10 -4.08 39.95 20.96
C ALA A 10 -2.98 38.87 20.87
N ALA A 11 -3.07 37.78 21.65
CA ALA A 11 -2.05 36.72 21.62
C ALA A 11 -2.60 35.29 21.42
N TRP A 12 -3.85 35.13 20.97
CA TRP A 12 -4.52 33.81 20.92
C TRP A 12 -5.05 33.41 19.53
N LEU A 13 -4.60 34.07 18.44
CA LEU A 13 -5.07 33.77 17.08
C LEU A 13 -4.00 33.16 16.16
N SER A 14 -2.80 32.86 16.66
CA SER A 14 -1.67 32.43 15.81
C SER A 14 -1.35 30.94 15.81
N VAL A 15 -2.06 30.10 16.58
CA VAL A 15 -1.72 28.68 16.72
C VAL A 15 -2.35 27.78 15.64
N SER A 16 -3.36 28.25 14.91
CA SER A 16 -4.10 27.39 13.99
C SER A 16 -3.45 27.19 12.60
N ALA A 17 -2.52 28.06 12.18
CA ALA A 17 -1.93 27.98 10.84
C ALA A 17 -0.88 26.86 10.70
N SER A 18 -0.14 26.54 11.77
CA SER A 18 0.91 25.51 11.73
C SER A 18 0.37 24.09 11.60
N ALA A 19 -0.84 23.83 12.09
CA ALA A 19 -1.46 22.51 11.97
C ALA A 19 -1.87 22.18 10.52
N PHE A 20 -2.41 23.17 9.78
CA PHE A 20 -2.78 23.00 8.37
C PHE A 20 -1.57 22.90 7.44
N ALA A 21 -0.49 23.66 7.72
CA ALA A 21 0.75 23.57 6.95
C ALA A 21 1.45 22.21 7.14
N ALA A 22 1.49 21.70 8.38
CA ALA A 22 2.05 20.38 8.68
C ALA A 22 1.27 19.25 8.00
N ASP A 23 -0.04 19.42 7.78
CA ASP A 23 -0.87 18.43 7.09
C ASP A 23 -0.61 18.43 5.58
N ALA A 24 -0.49 19.60 4.97
CA ALA A 24 -0.13 19.74 3.55
C ALA A 24 1.25 19.16 3.24
N ASP A 25 2.25 19.41 4.10
CA ASP A 25 3.61 18.87 3.94
C ASP A 25 3.62 17.34 4.03
N ARG A 26 2.80 16.74 4.90
CA ARG A 26 2.66 15.28 4.99
C ARG A 26 2.02 14.68 3.76
N VAL A 27 0.96 15.29 3.23
CA VAL A 27 0.30 14.83 2.00
C VAL A 27 1.27 14.86 0.82
N GLU A 28 2.06 15.92 0.69
CA GLU A 28 3.05 16.03 -0.39
C GLU A 28 4.19 15.01 -0.24
N ALA A 29 4.70 14.83 0.98
CA ALA A 29 5.70 13.79 1.25
C ALA A 29 5.14 12.38 0.97
N ALA A 30 3.88 12.13 1.33
CA ALA A 30 3.21 10.86 1.07
C ALA A 30 3.02 10.61 -0.43
N ARG A 31 2.71 11.64 -1.21
CA ARG A 31 2.66 11.57 -2.67
C ARG A 31 4.00 11.18 -3.25
N THR A 32 5.07 11.85 -2.82
CA THR A 32 6.45 11.52 -3.22
C THR A 32 6.80 10.07 -2.91
N TYR A 33 6.44 9.58 -1.72
CA TYR A 33 6.66 8.18 -1.32
C TYR A 33 5.91 7.20 -2.24
N VAL A 34 4.63 7.47 -2.50
CA VAL A 34 3.76 6.61 -3.32
C VAL A 34 4.21 6.57 -4.78
N GLU A 35 4.87 7.62 -5.26
CA GLU A 35 5.43 7.71 -6.62
C GLU A 35 6.80 6.99 -6.76
N THR A 36 7.37 6.46 -5.68
CA THR A 36 8.63 5.70 -5.74
C THR A 36 8.53 4.46 -6.64
N PRO A 37 9.63 4.04 -7.31
CA PRO A 37 9.62 2.86 -8.17
C PRO A 37 9.15 1.59 -7.46
N THR A 38 9.46 1.47 -6.17
CA THR A 38 9.05 0.33 -5.33
C THR A 38 7.52 0.25 -5.21
N VAL A 39 6.87 1.36 -4.87
CA VAL A 39 5.40 1.42 -4.74
C VAL A 39 4.73 1.29 -6.11
N GLN A 40 5.27 1.95 -7.15
CA GLN A 40 4.73 1.82 -8.50
C GLN A 40 4.79 0.37 -9.00
N LYS A 41 5.88 -0.35 -8.77
CA LYS A 41 6.00 -1.77 -9.12
C LYS A 41 4.98 -2.65 -8.38
N MET A 42 4.67 -2.32 -7.12
CA MET A 42 3.60 -2.99 -6.38
C MET A 42 2.23 -2.74 -7.02
N MET A 43 1.95 -1.50 -7.42
CA MET A 43 0.71 -1.14 -8.12
C MET A 43 0.62 -1.79 -9.50
N ASP A 44 1.72 -1.89 -10.23
CA ASP A 44 1.76 -2.53 -11.54
C ASP A 44 1.53 -4.05 -11.44
N GLY A 45 1.99 -4.67 -10.34
CA GLY A 45 1.63 -6.05 -10.01
C GLY A 45 0.14 -6.22 -9.73
N MET A 46 -0.45 -5.29 -8.96
CA MET A 46 -1.86 -5.32 -8.59
C MET A 46 -2.78 -5.06 -9.80
N PHE A 47 -2.45 -4.08 -10.64
CA PHE A 47 -3.19 -3.68 -11.84
C PHE A 47 -2.53 -4.21 -13.12
N SER A 48 -2.05 -5.46 -13.06
CA SER A 48 -1.30 -6.06 -14.16
C SER A 48 -2.15 -6.30 -15.41
N PRO A 49 -1.53 -6.34 -16.61
CA PRO A 49 -2.23 -6.73 -17.84
C PRO A 49 -2.90 -8.11 -17.74
N GLN A 50 -2.35 -9.02 -16.93
CA GLN A 50 -2.92 -10.34 -16.68
C GLN A 50 -4.26 -10.23 -15.94
N MET A 51 -4.37 -9.34 -14.95
CA MET A 51 -5.63 -9.06 -14.26
C MET A 51 -6.66 -8.49 -15.23
N ALA A 52 -6.26 -7.50 -16.05
CA ALA A 52 -7.13 -6.90 -17.06
C ALA A 52 -7.65 -7.95 -18.06
N ASN A 53 -6.76 -8.80 -18.57
CA ASN A 53 -7.12 -9.88 -19.48
C ASN A 53 -8.08 -10.89 -18.82
N ALA A 54 -7.85 -11.27 -17.56
CA ALA A 54 -8.75 -12.15 -16.84
C ALA A 54 -10.16 -11.54 -16.68
N MET A 55 -10.26 -10.23 -16.41
CA MET A 55 -11.54 -9.53 -16.37
C MET A 55 -12.23 -9.53 -17.74
N ILE A 56 -11.49 -9.17 -18.79
CA ILE A 56 -12.01 -9.15 -20.16
C ILE A 56 -12.52 -10.54 -20.53
N THR A 57 -11.73 -11.59 -20.32
CA THR A 57 -12.12 -12.97 -20.58
C THR A 57 -13.42 -13.30 -19.85
N ASN A 58 -13.55 -13.03 -18.56
CA ASN A 58 -14.78 -13.32 -17.81
C ASN A 58 -16.02 -12.55 -18.30
N LEU A 59 -15.84 -11.34 -18.83
CA LEU A 59 -16.93 -10.52 -19.36
C LEU A 59 -17.38 -10.99 -20.75
N VAL A 60 -16.45 -11.40 -21.61
CA VAL A 60 -16.74 -11.78 -23.01
C VAL A 60 -16.87 -13.29 -23.22
N SER A 61 -16.49 -14.13 -22.25
CA SER A 61 -16.62 -15.59 -22.32
C SER A 61 -18.05 -16.09 -22.08
N GLN A 62 -18.97 -15.20 -21.66
CA GLN A 62 -20.36 -15.56 -21.41
C GLN A 62 -21.23 -15.62 -22.69
N GLY A 63 -20.64 -15.42 -23.88
CA GLY A 63 -21.35 -15.54 -25.16
C GLY A 63 -20.43 -15.52 -26.38
N LYS A 64 -21.03 -15.63 -27.57
CA LYS A 64 -20.33 -15.42 -28.86
C LYS A 64 -20.10 -13.92 -29.09
N SER A 65 -19.25 -13.29 -28.28
CA SER A 65 -18.92 -11.89 -28.49
C SER A 65 -18.27 -11.70 -29.86
N THR A 66 -18.65 -10.64 -30.57
CA THR A 66 -17.99 -10.24 -31.82
C THR A 66 -16.59 -9.68 -31.51
N GLU A 67 -15.74 -9.54 -32.53
CA GLU A 67 -14.43 -8.90 -32.36
C GLU A 67 -14.56 -7.45 -31.88
N GLU A 68 -15.53 -6.71 -32.42
CA GLU A 68 -15.83 -5.34 -32.01
C GLU A 68 -16.20 -5.24 -30.52
N GLN A 69 -16.99 -6.21 -30.02
CA GLN A 69 -17.34 -6.28 -28.60
C GLN A 69 -16.12 -6.59 -27.72
N ARG A 70 -15.17 -7.41 -28.18
CA ARG A 70 -13.92 -7.69 -27.46
C ARG A 70 -13.01 -6.46 -27.38
N VAL A 71 -12.87 -5.74 -28.49
CA VAL A 71 -12.11 -4.48 -28.53
C VAL A 71 -12.74 -3.47 -27.57
N LYS A 72 -14.06 -3.29 -27.63
CA LYS A 72 -14.77 -2.37 -26.74
C LYS A 72 -14.65 -2.75 -25.26
N ALA A 73 -14.76 -4.04 -24.94
CA ALA A 73 -14.55 -4.52 -23.57
C ALA A 73 -13.12 -4.23 -23.08
N SER A 74 -12.12 -4.42 -23.92
CA SER A 74 -10.72 -4.15 -23.59
C SER A 74 -10.47 -2.67 -23.31
N GLU A 75 -11.05 -1.78 -24.12
CA GLU A 75 -11.00 -0.32 -23.89
C GLU A 75 -11.63 0.05 -22.54
N ILE A 76 -12.86 -0.43 -22.28
CA ILE A 76 -13.59 -0.12 -21.05
C ILE A 76 -12.82 -0.63 -19.82
N VAL A 77 -12.38 -1.89 -19.84
CA VAL A 77 -11.63 -2.47 -18.72
C VAL A 77 -10.34 -1.68 -18.47
N SER A 78 -9.61 -1.32 -19.52
CA SER A 78 -8.37 -0.54 -19.37
C SER A 78 -8.63 0.84 -18.76
N GLN A 79 -9.65 1.56 -19.23
CA GLN A 79 -10.03 2.87 -18.70
C GLN A 79 -10.48 2.79 -17.24
N GLU A 80 -11.32 1.82 -16.90
CA GLU A 80 -11.80 1.62 -15.53
C GLU A 80 -10.67 1.21 -14.58
N LEU A 81 -9.76 0.33 -15.01
CA LEU A 81 -8.60 -0.04 -14.20
C LEU A 81 -7.65 1.14 -13.97
N GLN A 82 -7.45 1.99 -14.97
CA GLN A 82 -6.67 3.23 -14.78
C GLN A 82 -7.34 4.18 -13.78
N ARG A 83 -8.66 4.36 -13.90
CA ARG A 83 -9.44 5.19 -12.96
C ARG A 83 -9.35 4.64 -11.53
N VAL A 84 -9.54 3.34 -11.36
CA VAL A 84 -9.43 2.66 -10.05
C VAL A 84 -8.00 2.75 -9.51
N ARG A 85 -6.97 2.57 -10.35
CA ARG A 85 -5.56 2.72 -9.95
C ARG A 85 -5.30 4.12 -9.38
N SER A 86 -5.79 5.17 -10.03
CA SER A 86 -5.67 6.54 -9.52
C SER A 86 -6.35 6.71 -8.16
N GLN A 87 -7.57 6.19 -8.01
CA GLN A 87 -8.30 6.28 -6.73
C GLN A 87 -7.58 5.54 -5.61
N VAL A 88 -7.00 4.36 -5.89
CA VAL A 88 -6.23 3.60 -4.89
C VAL A 88 -4.95 4.34 -4.51
N LEU A 89 -4.26 4.97 -5.45
CA LEU A 89 -3.09 5.80 -5.16
C LEU A 89 -3.46 6.99 -4.25
N ASP A 90 -4.56 7.69 -4.54
CA ASP A 90 -5.02 8.81 -3.71
C ASP A 90 -5.38 8.35 -2.29
N ILE A 91 -6.05 7.20 -2.16
CA ILE A 91 -6.33 6.59 -0.85
C ILE A 91 -5.02 6.26 -0.11
N MET A 92 -4.03 5.71 -0.81
CA MET A 92 -2.74 5.37 -0.22
C MET A 92 -1.97 6.62 0.23
N VAL A 93 -2.01 7.72 -0.53
CA VAL A 93 -1.42 9.00 -0.13
C VAL A 93 -2.06 9.50 1.16
N ASN A 94 -3.38 9.56 1.22
CA ASN A 94 -4.10 10.05 2.40
C ASN A 94 -3.83 9.16 3.62
N ALA A 95 -3.94 7.83 3.47
CA ALA A 95 -3.67 6.89 4.56
C ALA A 95 -2.22 7.00 5.07
N THR A 96 -1.26 7.23 4.18
CA THR A 96 0.15 7.42 4.57
C THR A 96 0.32 8.72 5.36
N ALA A 97 -0.26 9.83 4.88
CA ALA A 97 -0.17 11.13 5.54
C ALA A 97 -0.88 11.18 6.91
N GLU A 98 -1.97 10.41 7.06
CA GLU A 98 -2.71 10.28 8.33
C GLU A 98 -1.99 9.37 9.34
N THR A 99 -1.30 8.33 8.86
CA THR A 99 -0.69 7.31 9.73
C THR A 99 0.72 7.68 10.19
N PHE A 100 1.51 8.29 9.31
CA PHE A 100 2.94 8.54 9.56
C PHE A 100 3.23 10.02 9.72
N THR A 101 4.23 10.32 10.54
CA THR A 101 4.78 11.67 10.64
C THR A 101 5.55 12.04 9.37
N LEU A 102 5.74 13.35 9.13
CA LEU A 102 6.49 13.85 7.98
C LEU A 102 7.90 13.23 7.88
N GLU A 103 8.60 13.12 9.00
CA GLU A 103 9.98 12.60 9.03
C GLU A 103 10.04 11.10 8.78
N GLU A 104 9.03 10.33 9.22
CA GLU A 104 8.92 8.90 8.89
C GLU A 104 8.66 8.68 7.40
N ILE A 105 7.79 9.50 6.78
CA ILE A 105 7.52 9.41 5.33
C ILE A 105 8.78 9.76 4.53
N LYS A 106 9.52 10.78 4.94
CA LYS A 106 10.81 11.14 4.32
C LYS A 106 11.83 10.01 4.47
N ALA A 107 11.93 9.38 5.64
CA ALA A 107 12.83 8.26 5.87
C ALA A 107 12.47 7.04 5.01
N LEU A 108 11.18 6.70 4.89
CA LEU A 108 10.69 5.64 4.00
C LEU A 108 11.04 5.94 2.54
N THR A 109 10.78 7.17 2.09
CA THR A 109 11.11 7.62 0.73
C THR A 109 12.60 7.52 0.46
N ALA A 110 13.45 8.01 1.36
CA ALA A 110 14.89 7.96 1.22
C ALA A 110 15.41 6.52 1.15
N PHE A 111 14.91 5.65 2.02
CA PHE A 111 15.28 4.24 2.02
C PHE A 111 14.88 3.56 0.70
N TYR A 112 13.59 3.58 0.33
CA TYR A 112 13.11 2.90 -0.88
C TYR A 112 13.53 3.59 -2.19
N GLY A 113 14.01 4.83 -2.12
CA GLY A 113 14.65 5.54 -3.23
C GLY A 113 16.11 5.13 -3.46
N SER A 114 16.80 4.63 -2.44
CA SER A 114 18.21 4.18 -2.55
C SER A 114 18.37 2.91 -3.38
N GLN A 115 19.56 2.68 -3.92
CA GLN A 115 19.89 1.46 -4.67
C GLN A 115 19.70 0.20 -3.80
N GLU A 116 20.12 0.27 -2.55
CA GLU A 116 20.00 -0.80 -1.56
C GLU A 116 18.55 -1.07 -1.19
N GLY A 117 17.75 -0.03 -0.91
CA GLY A 117 16.34 -0.19 -0.57
C GLY A 117 15.52 -0.78 -1.71
N GLN A 118 15.77 -0.37 -2.95
CA GLN A 118 15.17 -1.00 -4.13
C GLN A 118 15.60 -2.48 -4.27
N SER A 119 16.87 -2.79 -4.02
CA SER A 119 17.39 -4.17 -4.03
C SER A 119 16.72 -5.04 -2.97
N ILE A 120 16.57 -4.51 -1.75
CA ILE A 120 15.89 -5.18 -0.64
C ILE A 120 14.43 -5.44 -1.01
N ALA A 121 13.70 -4.41 -1.46
CA ALA A 121 12.30 -4.55 -1.84
C ALA A 121 12.08 -5.62 -2.92
N ALA A 122 12.96 -5.67 -3.92
CA ALA A 122 12.91 -6.70 -4.97
C ALA A 122 13.19 -8.12 -4.45
N LYS A 123 14.01 -8.26 -3.40
CA LYS A 123 14.39 -9.55 -2.81
C LYS A 123 13.42 -10.03 -1.73
N MET A 124 12.59 -9.16 -1.17
CA MET A 124 11.74 -9.57 -0.05
C MET A 124 10.69 -10.62 -0.41
N GLN A 125 10.04 -10.48 -1.58
CA GLN A 125 9.07 -11.46 -2.06
C GLN A 125 9.69 -12.87 -2.24
N PRO A 126 10.78 -13.05 -3.02
CA PRO A 126 11.39 -14.38 -3.17
C PRO A 126 11.97 -14.91 -1.86
N PHE A 127 12.50 -14.03 -0.98
CA PHE A 127 12.94 -14.44 0.36
C PHE A 127 11.78 -15.03 1.17
N MET A 128 10.64 -14.33 1.25
CA MET A 128 9.47 -14.81 1.99
C MET A 128 8.93 -16.12 1.41
N ALA A 129 8.88 -16.25 0.08
CA ALA A 129 8.48 -17.49 -0.57
C ALA A 129 9.42 -18.66 -0.19
N GLN A 130 10.73 -18.45 -0.26
CA GLN A 130 11.74 -19.44 0.10
C GLN A 130 11.68 -19.80 1.60
N TYR A 131 11.49 -18.81 2.46
CA TYR A 131 11.32 -19.00 3.90
C TYR A 131 10.10 -19.89 4.21
N LEU A 132 8.94 -19.58 3.61
CA LEU A 132 7.72 -20.34 3.81
C LEU A 132 7.81 -21.78 3.27
N GLN A 133 8.53 -21.99 2.16
CA GLN A 133 8.80 -23.34 1.65
C GLN A 133 9.60 -24.20 2.63
N GLN A 134 10.55 -23.58 3.36
CA GLN A 134 11.40 -24.29 4.30
C GLN A 134 10.72 -24.54 5.65
N ILE A 135 9.86 -23.63 6.11
CA ILE A 135 9.19 -23.79 7.41
C ILE A 135 8.06 -24.84 7.36
N GLY A 136 7.44 -25.07 6.20
CA GLY A 136 6.36 -26.03 6.03
C GLY A 136 6.69 -27.44 6.57
N PRO A 137 7.78 -28.08 6.10
CA PRO A 137 8.20 -29.38 6.61
C PRO A 137 8.51 -29.40 8.11
N VAL A 138 9.12 -28.32 8.64
CA VAL A 138 9.42 -28.20 10.08
C VAL A 138 8.13 -28.21 10.89
N LEU A 139 7.11 -27.46 10.46
CA LEU A 139 5.81 -27.44 11.14
C LEU A 139 5.09 -28.79 11.04
N GLN A 140 5.16 -29.48 9.91
CA GLN A 140 4.58 -30.82 9.75
C GLN A 140 5.26 -31.85 10.66
N GLN A 141 6.59 -31.80 10.76
CA GLN A 141 7.35 -32.66 11.66
C GLN A 141 7.02 -32.37 13.13
N ALA A 142 6.93 -31.08 13.50
CA ALA A 142 6.54 -30.68 14.85
C ALA A 142 5.14 -31.19 15.21
N GLN A 143 4.15 -31.06 14.31
CA GLN A 143 2.80 -31.60 14.52
C GLN A 143 2.81 -33.11 14.75
N SER A 144 3.58 -33.85 13.95
CA SER A 144 3.70 -35.31 14.09
C SER A 144 4.34 -35.71 15.43
N SER A 145 5.41 -35.01 15.82
CA SER A 145 6.11 -35.24 17.09
C SER A 145 5.23 -34.91 18.30
N ILE A 146 4.52 -33.78 18.27
CA ILE A 146 3.56 -33.39 19.31
C ILE A 146 2.45 -34.44 19.43
N ALA A 147 1.85 -34.85 18.31
CA ALA A 147 0.77 -35.85 18.32
C ALA A 147 1.23 -37.20 18.89
N GLN A 148 2.46 -37.63 18.57
CA GLN A 148 3.04 -38.84 19.14
C GLN A 148 3.21 -38.70 20.65
N ARG A 149 3.83 -37.61 21.10
CA ARG A 149 4.07 -37.38 22.52
C ARG A 149 2.78 -37.28 23.33
N VAL A 150 1.74 -36.64 22.78
CA VAL A 150 0.42 -36.59 23.40
C VAL A 150 -0.14 -37.99 23.58
N ARG A 151 -0.12 -38.85 22.54
CA ARG A 151 -0.56 -40.25 22.65
C ARG A 151 0.20 -41.01 23.74
N ASP A 152 1.52 -40.87 23.76
CA ASP A 152 2.40 -41.54 24.73
C ASP A 152 2.09 -41.10 26.18
N GLU A 153 1.83 -39.81 26.42
CA GLU A 153 1.58 -39.28 27.76
C GLU A 153 0.13 -39.50 28.25
N ILE A 154 -0.87 -39.57 27.36
CA ILE A 154 -2.29 -39.76 27.74
C ILE A 154 -2.77 -41.22 27.63
N GLY A 155 -1.91 -42.15 27.18
CA GLY A 155 -2.20 -43.58 27.16
C GLY A 155 -3.21 -44.03 26.11
N GLN A 156 -3.17 -43.44 24.90
CA GLN A 156 -3.90 -43.93 23.72
C GLN A 156 -2.97 -44.58 22.71
#